data_AF-A0A1I8C9T7-F1
#
_entry.id   AF-A0A1I8C9T7-F1
#
_cell.length_a   1.000
_cell.length_b   1.000
_cell.length_c   1.000
_cell.angle_alpha   90.00
_cell.angle_beta   90.00
_cell.angle_gamma   90.00
#
_symmetry.space_group_name_H-M   'P 1'
#
loop_
_entity.id
_entity.type
_entity.pdbx_description
1 polymer ?
#
loop_
_entity_poly.entity_id
_entity_poly.type
_entity_poly.pdbx_seq_one_letter_code
_entity_poly.pdbx_strand_id
1 'polypeptide(L)'
;MTLLYSFITLFIYLPMILADFCGENKIPYGLEVYANGRASLQCSRPICFKKHYSDCEERAFKDSCPSKSAWVGGITSINPLLKNAFHVQCCEFEQLQNASVPLHRNMVISPGEYFEGEEVMDDLGLELTAFDVITDLKQIRHPNKT
;
A
#
# COMPACT_ATOMS: atom_id res chain seq x y z
N MET A 1 -18.80 19.99 33.71
CA MET A 1 -17.98 18.78 33.96
C MET A 1 -18.50 17.54 33.22
N THR A 2 -19.81 17.26 33.20
CA THR A 2 -20.41 16.13 32.47
C THR A 2 -20.21 16.18 30.94
N LEU A 3 -20.37 17.36 30.33
CA LEU A 3 -20.11 17.54 28.89
C LEU A 3 -18.64 17.26 28.54
N LEU A 4 -17.69 17.75 29.35
CA LEU A 4 -16.26 17.51 29.17
C LEU A 4 -15.93 16.02 29.27
N TYR A 5 -16.54 15.31 30.23
CA TYR A 5 -16.36 13.87 30.39
C TYR A 5 -16.92 13.08 29.19
N SER A 6 -18.09 13.49 28.70
CA SER A 6 -18.69 12.89 27.49
C SER A 6 -17.80 13.07 26.26
N PHE A 7 -17.24 14.27 26.04
CA PHE A 7 -16.27 14.52 24.95
C PHE A 7 -14.99 13.69 25.08
N ILE A 8 -14.43 13.56 26.29
CA ILE A 8 -13.24 12.74 26.54
C ILE A 8 -13.54 11.26 26.28
N THR A 9 -14.68 10.75 26.76
CA THR A 9 -15.07 9.36 26.47
C THR A 9 -15.26 9.12 24.97
N LEU A 10 -15.87 10.05 24.24
CA LEU A 10 -16.09 9.92 22.80
C LEU A 10 -14.77 9.87 22.02
N PHE A 11 -13.78 10.68 22.41
CA PHE A 11 -12.46 10.71 21.77
C PHE A 11 -11.66 9.41 22.02
N ILE A 12 -11.83 8.79 23.19
CA ILE A 12 -11.20 7.50 23.52
C ILE A 12 -11.76 6.35 22.67
N TYR A 13 -13.01 6.43 22.22
CA TYR A 13 -13.63 5.41 21.39
C TYR A 13 -13.45 5.63 19.87
N LEU A 14 -12.82 6.73 19.43
CA LEU A 14 -12.52 6.90 18.01
C LEU A 14 -11.36 5.97 17.61
N PRO A 15 -11.54 5.06 16.63
CA PRO A 15 -10.46 4.25 16.14
C PRO A 15 -9.38 5.16 15.52
N MET A 16 -8.13 4.96 15.95
CA MET A 16 -6.97 5.66 15.40
C MET A 16 -6.69 5.10 14.00
N ILE A 17 -7.24 5.73 12.98
CA ILE A 17 -7.00 5.35 11.58
C ILE A 17 -5.69 6.00 11.14
N LEU A 18 -4.72 5.17 10.74
CA LEU A 18 -3.44 5.63 10.21
C LEU A 18 -3.45 5.37 8.71
N ALA A 19 -3.59 6.43 7.92
CA ALA A 19 -3.41 6.35 6.49
C ALA A 19 -1.98 6.75 6.11
N ASP A 20 -1.38 5.97 5.23
CA ASP A 20 -0.05 6.17 4.70
C ASP A 20 -0.12 6.21 3.17
N PHE A 21 0.35 7.32 2.61
CA PHE A 21 0.34 7.61 1.18
C PHE A 21 1.71 8.12 0.81
N CYS A 22 2.23 7.69 -0.35
CA CYS A 22 3.54 8.13 -0.79
C CYS A 22 3.57 9.63 -1.17
N GLY A 23 2.43 10.23 -1.51
CA GLY A 23 2.33 11.65 -1.86
C GLY A 23 2.61 11.94 -3.34
N GLU A 24 3.10 13.14 -3.66
CA GLU A 24 3.25 13.60 -5.04
C GLU A 24 4.49 13.04 -5.75
N ASN A 25 4.29 12.46 -6.95
CA ASN A 25 5.31 11.81 -7.79
C ASN A 25 6.16 10.78 -7.03
N LYS A 26 5.55 10.07 -6.09
CA LYS A 26 6.15 8.95 -5.37
C LYS A 26 5.27 7.72 -5.52
N ILE A 27 5.86 6.54 -5.41
CA ILE A 27 5.17 5.25 -5.53
C ILE A 27 5.54 4.34 -4.36
N PRO A 28 4.68 3.39 -3.99
CA PRO A 28 5.07 2.31 -3.11
C PRO A 28 5.76 1.21 -3.91
N TYR A 29 7.01 0.98 -3.56
CA TYR A 29 7.87 -0.02 -4.19
C TYR A 29 8.05 -1.26 -3.30
N GLY A 30 7.68 -1.17 -2.02
CA GLY A 30 7.81 -2.25 -1.06
C GLY A 30 6.71 -2.24 0.01
N LEU A 31 6.69 -3.32 0.79
CA LEU A 31 5.77 -3.53 1.91
C LEU A 31 6.55 -4.04 3.10
N GLU A 32 6.38 -3.40 4.25
CA GLU A 32 6.81 -3.93 5.55
C GLU A 32 5.58 -4.37 6.35
N VAL A 33 5.64 -5.56 6.94
CA VAL A 33 4.67 -5.98 7.95
C VAL A 33 5.38 -6.01 9.28
N TYR A 34 5.08 -5.04 10.14
CA TYR A 34 5.66 -4.97 11.48
C TYR A 34 5.36 -6.24 12.28
N ALA A 35 6.16 -6.51 13.32
CA ALA A 35 5.98 -7.68 14.20
C ALA A 35 4.58 -7.75 14.85
N ASN A 36 3.88 -6.62 14.99
CA ASN A 36 2.50 -6.56 15.47
C ASN A 36 1.43 -6.83 14.38
N GLY A 37 1.84 -7.13 13.15
CA GLY A 37 0.98 -7.39 11.99
C GLY A 37 0.50 -6.14 11.24
N ARG A 38 0.92 -4.93 11.65
CA ARG A 38 0.56 -3.71 10.93
C ARG A 38 1.36 -3.63 9.62
N ALA A 39 0.67 -3.40 8.51
CA ALA A 39 1.29 -3.22 7.20
C ALA A 39 1.62 -1.74 6.94
N SER A 40 2.76 -1.48 6.30
CA SER A 40 3.20 -0.15 5.88
C SER A 40 3.82 -0.23 4.49
N LEU A 41 3.55 0.77 3.67
CA LEU A 41 4.18 0.86 2.35
C LEU A 41 5.56 1.52 2.47
N GLN A 42 6.51 1.07 1.67
CA GLN A 42 7.79 1.73 1.48
C GLN A 42 7.72 2.56 0.20
N CYS A 43 8.06 3.84 0.27
CA CYS A 43 7.85 4.79 -0.81
C CYS A 43 9.17 5.27 -1.43
N SER A 44 9.24 5.28 -2.75
CA SER A 44 10.36 5.83 -3.52
C SER A 44 9.91 6.96 -4.45
N ARG A 45 10.87 7.68 -5.04
CA ARG A 45 10.62 8.78 -5.99
C ARG A 45 11.42 8.55 -7.29
N PRO A 46 11.06 7.54 -8.09
CA PRO A 46 11.78 7.23 -9.32
C PRO A 46 11.66 8.41 -10.30
N ILE A 47 12.78 8.82 -10.90
CA ILE A 47 12.86 10.06 -11.69
C ILE A 47 11.97 10.02 -12.94
N CYS A 48 11.78 8.82 -13.51
CA CYS A 48 10.95 8.56 -14.68
C CYS A 48 9.45 8.45 -14.36
N PHE A 49 9.06 8.38 -13.08
CA PHE A 49 7.64 8.37 -12.70
C PHE A 49 7.07 9.79 -12.63
N LYS A 50 5.87 9.95 -13.20
CA LYS A 50 5.02 11.13 -13.02
C LYS A 50 3.62 10.68 -12.61
N LYS A 51 3.10 11.25 -11.51
CA LYS A 51 1.81 10.82 -10.93
C LYS A 51 0.61 11.00 -11.86
N HIS A 52 0.64 12.00 -12.74
CA HIS A 52 -0.47 12.29 -13.67
C HIS A 52 -0.71 11.18 -14.72
N TYR A 53 0.12 10.14 -14.76
CA TYR A 53 -0.13 8.96 -15.58
C TYR A 53 -1.25 8.06 -15.03
N SER A 54 -1.66 8.22 -13.77
CA SER A 54 -2.66 7.35 -13.13
C SER A 54 -3.82 8.12 -12.52
N ASP A 55 -5.01 7.53 -12.62
CA ASP A 55 -6.20 8.00 -11.93
C ASP A 55 -6.37 7.21 -10.63
N CYS A 56 -6.35 7.91 -9.49
CA CYS A 56 -6.36 7.28 -8.16
C CYS A 56 -7.67 7.59 -7.44
N GLU A 57 -8.19 6.60 -6.72
CA GLU A 57 -9.30 6.83 -5.79
C GLU A 57 -8.91 7.89 -4.75
N GLU A 58 -9.88 8.65 -4.23
CA GLU A 58 -9.58 9.72 -3.26
C GLU A 58 -8.93 9.18 -1.96
N ARG A 59 -9.29 7.95 -1.55
CA ARG A 59 -8.88 7.35 -0.27
C ARG A 59 -8.64 5.85 -0.41
N ALA A 60 -7.88 5.30 0.54
CA ALA A 60 -7.65 3.86 0.67
C ALA A 60 -8.81 3.18 1.42
N PHE A 61 -9.81 2.70 0.69
CA PHE A 61 -11.00 2.01 1.23
C PHE A 61 -11.27 0.63 0.61
N LYS A 62 -10.44 0.17 -0.33
CA LYS A 62 -10.60 -1.15 -0.94
C LYS A 62 -9.95 -2.23 -0.10
N ASP A 63 -10.48 -3.44 -0.15
CA ASP A 63 -9.85 -4.60 0.49
C ASP A 63 -8.68 -5.15 -0.35
N SER A 64 -8.68 -4.88 -1.68
CA SER A 64 -7.63 -5.26 -2.62
C SER A 64 -7.77 -4.49 -3.96
N CYS A 65 -6.77 -4.58 -4.84
CA CYS A 65 -6.76 -3.99 -6.20
C CYS A 65 -6.68 -5.09 -7.27
N PRO A 66 -7.80 -5.78 -7.59
CA PRO A 66 -7.78 -6.95 -8.49
C PRO A 66 -7.69 -6.59 -9.99
N SER A 67 -7.80 -5.32 -10.34
CA SER A 67 -7.74 -4.85 -11.72
C SER A 67 -6.32 -5.02 -12.28
N LYS A 68 -6.22 -5.48 -13.52
CA LYS A 68 -4.92 -5.69 -14.17
C LYS A 68 -4.27 -4.37 -14.61
N SER A 69 -5.04 -3.29 -14.66
CA SER A 69 -4.53 -1.94 -14.93
C SER A 69 -4.31 -1.14 -13.64
N ALA A 70 -4.55 -1.72 -12.47
CA ALA A 70 -4.36 -1.04 -11.19
C ALA A 70 -3.02 -1.34 -10.54
N TRP A 71 -2.58 -0.38 -9.72
CA TRP A 71 -1.55 -0.54 -8.71
C TRP A 71 -2.00 0.06 -7.38
N VAL A 72 -1.37 -0.37 -6.29
CA VAL A 72 -1.66 0.08 -4.93
C VAL A 72 -1.00 1.44 -4.72
N GLY A 73 -1.78 2.51 -4.55
CA GLY A 73 -1.28 3.88 -4.36
C GLY A 73 -1.09 4.32 -2.90
N GLY A 74 -1.70 3.61 -1.97
CA GLY A 74 -1.73 3.98 -0.56
C GLY A 74 -2.38 2.90 0.29
N ILE A 75 -2.20 3.02 1.61
CA ILE A 75 -2.71 2.07 2.59
C ILE A 75 -3.33 2.81 3.78
N THR A 76 -4.46 2.30 4.28
CA THR A 76 -5.03 2.73 5.55
C THR A 76 -4.95 1.57 6.52
N SER A 77 -4.08 1.67 7.52
CA SER A 77 -3.99 0.72 8.63
C SER A 77 -5.06 1.01 9.69
N ILE A 78 -5.76 -0.04 10.12
CA ILE A 78 -6.81 0.01 11.14
C ILE A 78 -6.37 -0.73 12.39
N ASN A 79 -6.49 -2.06 12.41
CA ASN A 79 -6.09 -2.90 13.52
C ASN A 79 -5.71 -4.29 12.98
N PRO A 80 -4.47 -4.75 13.20
CA PRO A 80 -3.97 -6.00 12.64
C PRO A 80 -4.78 -7.25 13.04
N LEU A 81 -5.53 -7.18 14.15
CA LEU A 81 -6.38 -8.27 14.64
C LEU A 81 -7.75 -8.34 13.93
N LEU A 82 -8.14 -7.31 13.19
CA LEU A 82 -9.42 -7.26 12.46
C LEU A 82 -9.33 -7.91 11.08
N LYS A 83 -10.50 -8.22 10.50
CA LYS A 83 -10.61 -8.90 9.19
C LYS A 83 -10.18 -8.00 8.03
N ASN A 84 -10.28 -6.70 8.24
CA ASN A 84 -9.83 -5.66 7.35
C ASN A 84 -8.76 -4.86 8.12
N ALA A 85 -7.63 -5.53 8.37
CA ALA A 85 -6.53 -4.92 9.11
C ALA A 85 -6.00 -3.66 8.44
N PHE A 86 -6.12 -3.62 7.11
CA PHE A 86 -5.86 -2.46 6.29
C PHE A 86 -6.81 -2.41 5.09
N HIS A 87 -6.90 -1.24 4.48
CA HIS A 87 -7.47 -1.00 3.16
C HIS A 87 -6.43 -0.39 2.23
N VAL A 88 -6.60 -0.53 0.93
CA VAL A 88 -5.72 0.01 -0.11
C VAL A 88 -6.44 1.04 -0.96
N GLN A 89 -5.65 1.97 -1.51
CA GLN A 89 -6.07 2.90 -2.57
C GLN A 89 -5.63 2.29 -3.88
N CYS A 90 -6.55 2.13 -4.83
CA CYS A 90 -6.20 1.65 -6.16
C CYS A 90 -6.01 2.85 -7.11
N CYS A 91 -4.92 2.82 -7.87
CA CYS A 91 -4.60 3.77 -8.91
C CYS A 91 -4.60 3.05 -10.25
N GLU A 92 -5.43 3.50 -11.19
CA GLU A 92 -5.59 2.91 -12.51
C GLU A 92 -4.66 3.58 -13.52
N PHE A 93 -3.98 2.73 -14.31
CA PHE A 93 -3.16 3.11 -15.45
C PHE A 93 -3.44 2.12 -16.60
N GLU A 94 -4.18 2.57 -17.61
CA GLU A 94 -4.66 1.69 -18.69
C GLU A 94 -3.54 0.92 -19.41
N GLN A 95 -2.34 1.52 -19.50
CA GLN A 95 -1.21 0.95 -20.22
C GLN A 95 -0.34 0.03 -19.35
N LEU A 96 -0.69 -0.18 -18.07
CA LEU A 96 0.14 -0.91 -17.11
C LEU A 96 0.53 -2.29 -17.62
N GLN A 97 -0.40 -3.09 -18.18
CA GLN A 97 -0.10 -4.43 -18.69
C GLN A 97 0.85 -4.44 -19.90
N ASN A 98 0.85 -3.36 -20.68
CA ASN A 98 1.69 -3.24 -21.87
C ASN A 98 3.06 -2.63 -21.54
N ALA A 99 3.13 -1.82 -20.48
CA ALA A 99 4.33 -1.12 -20.04
C ALA A 99 5.10 -1.86 -18.93
N SER A 100 4.54 -2.94 -18.36
CA SER A 100 5.13 -3.66 -17.23
C SER A 100 5.17 -5.17 -17.45
N VAL A 101 6.12 -5.82 -16.78
CA VAL A 101 6.24 -7.27 -16.71
C VAL A 101 6.13 -7.74 -15.27
N PRO A 102 5.33 -8.78 -14.96
CA PRO A 102 5.21 -9.27 -13.60
C PRO A 102 6.45 -10.05 -13.16
N LEU A 103 7.19 -9.52 -12.18
CA LEU A 103 8.38 -10.17 -11.62
C LEU A 103 8.05 -11.21 -10.55
N HIS A 104 7.15 -10.85 -9.62
CA HIS A 104 6.74 -11.71 -8.51
C HIS A 104 5.23 -11.88 -8.44
N ARG A 105 4.77 -13.06 -7.97
CA ARG A 105 3.34 -13.38 -7.85
C ARG A 105 3.06 -14.13 -6.56
N ASN A 106 1.90 -13.86 -5.97
CA ASN A 106 1.38 -14.57 -4.79
C ASN A 106 2.36 -14.59 -3.61
N MET A 107 3.10 -13.49 -3.42
CA MET A 107 3.99 -13.34 -2.27
C MET A 107 3.17 -13.21 -0.99
N VAL A 108 3.63 -13.88 0.06
CA VAL A 108 3.05 -13.80 1.40
C VAL A 108 4.11 -13.19 2.30
N ILE A 109 3.78 -12.08 2.95
CA ILE A 109 4.68 -11.35 3.85
C ILE A 109 4.10 -11.48 5.24
N SER A 110 4.84 -12.14 6.12
CA SER A 110 4.43 -12.45 7.49
C SER A 110 4.80 -11.29 8.44
N PRO A 111 4.22 -11.23 9.65
CA PRO A 111 4.64 -10.27 10.66
C PRO A 111 6.13 -10.37 10.97
N GLY A 112 6.83 -9.24 10.91
CA GLY A 112 8.28 -9.13 11.06
C GLY A 112 9.06 -9.23 9.75
N GLU A 113 8.37 -9.45 8.62
CA GLU A 113 8.98 -9.54 7.29
C GLU A 113 8.70 -8.27 6.47
N TYR A 114 9.51 -8.07 5.45
CA TYR A 114 9.32 -7.04 4.44
C TYR A 114 9.65 -7.59 3.05
N PHE A 115 9.12 -6.92 2.05
CA PHE A 115 9.48 -7.10 0.65
C PHE A 115 9.79 -5.74 0.05
N GLU A 116 10.83 -5.68 -0.75
CA GLU A 116 11.32 -4.46 -1.37
C GLU A 116 11.49 -4.73 -2.87
N GLY A 117 10.83 -3.93 -3.70
CA GLY A 117 11.06 -3.92 -5.14
C GLY A 117 12.32 -3.13 -5.52
N GLU A 118 12.66 -3.15 -6.80
CA GLU A 118 13.90 -2.57 -7.29
C GLU A 118 13.66 -1.41 -8.28
N GLU A 119 14.70 -0.59 -8.43
CA GLU A 119 14.82 0.39 -9.51
C GLU A 119 15.79 -0.15 -10.56
N VAL A 120 15.42 -0.03 -11.83
CA VAL A 120 16.21 -0.55 -12.96
C VAL A 120 16.91 0.61 -13.65
N MET A 121 18.23 0.51 -13.78
CA MET A 121 19.06 1.46 -14.52
C MET A 121 19.24 1.03 -15.97
N ASP A 122 19.60 1.95 -16.85
CA ASP A 122 20.09 1.64 -18.19
C ASP A 122 21.42 0.86 -18.15
N ASP A 123 21.84 0.34 -19.31
CA ASP A 123 23.07 -0.48 -19.43
C ASP A 123 24.34 0.27 -19.00
N LEU A 124 24.30 1.60 -18.97
CA LEU A 124 25.41 2.48 -18.57
C LEU A 124 25.36 2.84 -17.08
N GLY A 125 24.27 2.54 -16.37
CA GLY A 125 24.07 2.89 -14.96
C GLY A 125 23.85 4.39 -14.72
N LEU A 126 23.41 5.14 -15.74
CA LEU A 126 23.28 6.60 -15.72
C LEU A 126 21.84 7.06 -15.52
N GLU A 127 20.87 6.35 -16.11
CA GLU A 127 19.46 6.74 -16.06
C GLU A 127 18.58 5.60 -15.52
N LEU A 128 17.64 5.94 -14.64
CA LEU A 128 16.63 5.01 -14.16
C LEU A 128 15.53 4.86 -15.22
N THR A 129 15.38 3.64 -15.72
CA THR A 129 14.50 3.31 -16.84
C THR A 129 13.21 2.64 -16.41
N ALA A 130 13.21 1.90 -15.30
CA ALA A 130 12.03 1.27 -14.74
C ALA A 130 12.10 1.16 -13.22
N PHE A 131 10.97 0.79 -12.62
CA PHE A 131 10.79 0.62 -11.19
C PHE A 131 9.68 -0.40 -10.93
N ASP A 132 9.71 -1.02 -9.76
CA ASP A 132 8.66 -1.94 -9.34
C ASP A 132 7.47 -1.24 -8.68
N VAL A 133 6.29 -1.82 -8.88
CA VAL A 133 5.03 -1.42 -8.23
C VAL A 133 4.28 -2.62 -7.68
N ILE A 134 3.53 -2.40 -6.62
CA ILE A 134 2.62 -3.40 -6.05
C ILE A 134 1.29 -3.31 -6.80
N THR A 135 0.92 -4.35 -7.55
CA THR A 135 -0.31 -4.33 -8.38
C THR A 135 -1.56 -4.72 -7.59
N ASP A 136 -1.44 -5.66 -6.65
CA ASP A 136 -2.51 -6.09 -5.76
C ASP A 136 -1.96 -6.39 -4.37
N LEU A 137 -2.73 -6.07 -3.34
CA LEU A 137 -2.40 -6.33 -1.94
C LEU A 137 -3.68 -6.67 -1.18
N LYS A 138 -3.67 -7.78 -0.46
CA LYS A 138 -4.80 -8.24 0.35
C LYS A 138 -4.33 -8.91 1.63
N GLN A 139 -5.11 -8.78 2.69
CA GLN A 139 -4.87 -9.53 3.92
C GLN A 139 -5.18 -11.01 3.70
N ILE A 140 -4.24 -11.88 4.09
CA ILE A 140 -4.46 -13.33 4.15
C ILE A 140 -4.65 -13.70 5.62
N ARG A 141 -5.76 -14.37 5.92
CA ARG A 141 -5.96 -15.03 7.23
C ARG A 141 -5.70 -16.51 7.07
N HIS A 142 -4.84 -17.07 7.92
CA HIS A 142 -4.80 -18.51 8.07
C HIS A 142 -6.15 -18.98 8.65
N PRO A 143 -6.86 -19.92 8.00
CA PRO A 143 -7.97 -20.60 8.64
C PRO A 143 -7.43 -21.40 9.83
N ASN A 144 -7.95 -21.14 11.04
CA ASN A 144 -7.66 -21.79 12.32
C ASN A 144 -6.34 -21.45 13.03
N LYS A 145 -6.43 -20.52 13.99
CA LYS A 145 -5.92 -20.72 15.35
C LYS A 145 -7.03 -20.36 16.33
N THR A 146 -7.92 -21.33 16.56
CA THR A 146 -8.66 -21.46 17.83
C THR A 146 -7.73 -22.06 18.87
#